data_AF-A0A0M3RKN0-F1
#
_entry.id   AF-A0A0M3RKN0-F1
#
_cell.length_a   1.000
_cell.length_b   1.000
_cell.length_c   1.000
_cell.angle_alpha   90.00
_cell.angle_beta   90.00
_cell.angle_gamma   90.00
#
_symmetry.space_group_name_H-M   'P 1'
#
loop_
_entity.id
_entity.type
_entity.pdbx_description
1 polymer ?
#
loop_
_entity_poly.entity_id
_entity_poly.type
_entity_poly.pdbx_seq_one_letter_code
_entity_poly.pdbx_strand_id
1 'polypeptide(L)'
;MLAPVVARHTAVLRLATEETPTPVPTPTSSTTPEPSDGPTTTVQQTVEAVAETTVNMITLAWRAGIGAAAGVVVAFVLIMALRFVGRRQVFCAELARFCRNALYATGALIGAYLGAQVALIDLTSTTWADIVSHTLLLSAIAAFTWLVARFLYAVASTVIKGAQAGGDAGRANRVTTQTQILRRVAVVIVTICGIVGMVMTFPAARFAMTSLLASAGLVSVVAGLAAQSTLGNVFAGLQLAATDAIRVDDVVEVKDWNGQIEEITLTYVVVRLWDERRLILPSTYFTQNPFTNWTRRSHQLTGSLTLELDWRVPVAQLRTELDRILATTKLWDGRTSALVVSATSPTSVTVRITLSAGNQSNSYALQCLVRESLIDWMQREAPYALPRARVEIEQVEVTHDPEPEQVAQMAEEIVRRREQAEAEKALAEAEEDQEDEEDQAESGEPVWSVTRLLRRARRERDRLLLRGSGSGSSSGSGSGSDSSAS
;
A
#
# COMPACT_ATOMS: atom_id res chain seq x y z
N MET A 1 27.36 34.94 21.33
CA MET A 1 26.14 35.77 21.50
C MET A 1 25.40 35.25 22.74
N LEU A 2 25.91 35.45 23.95
CA LEU A 2 25.80 36.65 24.82
C LEU A 2 24.36 37.13 25.10
N ALA A 3 23.72 36.39 26.02
CA ALA A 3 23.30 36.81 27.37
C ALA A 3 22.21 37.90 27.61
N PRO A 4 21.49 37.82 28.76
CA PRO A 4 20.32 38.62 29.15
C PRO A 4 20.64 39.76 30.14
N VAL A 5 19.64 40.59 30.51
CA VAL A 5 19.75 41.75 31.45
C VAL A 5 18.56 41.69 32.44
N VAL A 6 18.73 41.32 33.73
CA VAL A 6 19.10 42.11 34.95
C VAL A 6 17.99 43.11 35.36
N ALA A 7 17.19 42.88 36.42
CA ALA A 7 17.41 42.96 37.88
C ALA A 7 17.66 44.37 38.47
N ARG A 8 16.81 44.81 39.42
CA ARG A 8 17.01 45.88 40.44
C ARG A 8 15.83 45.82 41.45
N HIS A 9 15.91 45.99 42.78
CA HIS A 9 17.01 46.10 43.73
C HIS A 9 16.42 46.06 45.18
N THR A 10 17.13 45.36 46.07
CA THR A 10 17.41 45.63 47.52
C THR A 10 16.32 45.77 48.59
N ALA A 11 16.48 44.86 49.57
CA ALA A 11 16.16 44.99 50.98
C ALA A 11 17.05 46.02 51.72
N VAL A 12 16.52 46.59 52.80
CA VAL A 12 17.27 47.28 53.87
C VAL A 12 16.71 46.81 55.22
N LEU A 13 17.61 46.35 56.09
CA LEU A 13 17.41 45.89 57.47
C LEU A 13 18.32 46.72 58.39
N ARG A 14 17.80 47.23 59.53
CA ARG A 14 18.47 47.66 60.80
C ARG A 14 17.52 48.65 61.52
N LEU A 15 17.22 48.62 62.82
CA LEU A 15 17.86 48.19 64.09
C LEU A 15 16.74 47.87 65.12
N ALA A 16 16.83 46.82 65.95
CA ALA A 16 17.20 46.82 67.39
C ALA A 16 16.31 47.75 68.27
N THR A 17 15.74 47.40 69.43
CA THR A 17 16.03 46.39 70.48
C THR A 17 14.88 46.43 71.53
N GLU A 18 14.70 45.33 72.29
CA GLU A 18 14.14 45.25 73.68
C GLU A 18 12.65 45.59 73.89
N GLU A 19 11.83 44.93 74.73
CA GLU A 19 12.00 44.03 75.87
C GLU A 19 10.63 43.30 76.14
N THR A 20 10.67 42.03 76.56
CA THR A 20 9.59 41.29 77.28
C THR A 20 9.68 41.68 78.79
N PRO A 21 8.70 41.51 79.72
CA PRO A 21 7.58 40.55 79.73
C PRO A 21 6.24 40.98 80.42
N THR A 22 5.23 40.11 80.34
CA THR A 22 3.98 40.08 81.15
C THR A 22 4.22 40.01 82.67
N PRO A 23 3.28 40.46 83.54
CA PRO A 23 2.39 39.49 84.24
C PRO A 23 1.00 39.98 84.78
N VAL A 24 0.02 39.05 84.81
CA VAL A 24 -0.94 38.69 85.91
C VAL A 24 -2.07 39.70 86.37
N PRO A 25 -3.24 39.24 86.89
CA PRO A 25 -4.55 39.92 86.77
C PRO A 25 -5.26 40.44 88.07
N THR A 26 -6.42 41.12 87.86
CA THR A 26 -7.59 41.40 88.76
C THR A 26 -7.48 42.45 89.88
N PRO A 27 -8.59 42.98 90.48
CA PRO A 27 -9.96 43.31 90.00
C PRO A 27 -10.42 44.75 90.39
N THR A 28 -11.68 45.12 90.08
CA THR A 28 -12.67 45.84 90.93
C THR A 28 -13.39 47.03 90.26
N SER A 29 -14.51 46.67 89.62
CA SER A 29 -15.88 47.24 89.66
C SER A 29 -16.24 48.73 89.47
N SER A 30 -17.36 48.85 88.74
CA SER A 30 -18.50 49.79 88.82
C SER A 30 -18.56 50.73 87.60
N THR A 31 -19.63 50.83 86.80
CA THR A 31 -21.05 51.01 87.15
C THR A 31 -21.93 50.82 85.88
N THR A 32 -23.04 50.11 86.04
CA THR A 32 -24.36 50.16 85.31
C THR A 32 -24.44 49.92 83.79
N PRO A 33 -25.40 49.07 83.34
CA PRO A 33 -25.65 48.74 81.94
C PRO A 33 -26.74 49.64 81.30
N GLU A 34 -26.60 49.95 80.01
CA GLU A 34 -27.68 50.35 79.11
C GLU A 34 -27.36 49.91 77.67
N PRO A 35 -28.35 49.76 76.77
CA PRO A 35 -28.55 48.50 76.05
C PRO A 35 -28.42 48.62 74.52
N SER A 36 -28.29 47.45 73.88
CA SER A 36 -28.76 47.18 72.52
C SER A 36 -28.16 47.98 71.35
N ASP A 37 -27.09 47.45 70.76
CA ASP A 37 -26.94 47.49 69.30
C ASP A 37 -27.43 46.14 68.72
N GLY A 38 -28.53 46.23 67.97
CA GLY A 38 -29.31 45.11 67.49
C GLY A 38 -28.69 44.31 66.33
N PRO A 39 -29.36 43.23 65.89
CA PRO A 39 -28.91 42.32 64.81
C PRO A 39 -29.00 42.93 63.39
N THR A 40 -29.07 44.25 63.26
CA THR A 40 -29.53 44.93 62.04
C THR A 40 -28.47 44.99 60.93
N THR A 41 -27.18 45.00 61.26
CA THR A 41 -26.08 45.01 60.27
C THR A 41 -26.00 43.71 59.47
N THR A 42 -26.33 42.56 60.09
CA THR A 42 -26.32 41.26 59.42
C THR A 42 -27.43 41.14 58.38
N VAL A 43 -28.62 41.68 58.66
CA VAL A 43 -29.79 41.63 57.75
C VAL A 43 -29.59 42.53 56.55
N GLN A 44 -29.05 43.74 56.75
CA GLN A 44 -28.86 44.70 55.67
C GLN A 44 -27.78 44.24 54.68
N GLN A 45 -26.67 43.67 55.19
CA GLN A 45 -25.64 43.04 54.35
C GLN A 45 -26.12 41.77 53.65
N THR A 46 -26.99 40.95 54.28
CA THR A 46 -27.58 39.79 53.58
C THR A 46 -28.57 40.22 52.50
N VAL A 47 -29.34 41.29 52.71
CA VAL A 47 -30.27 41.82 51.69
C VAL A 47 -29.50 42.40 50.51
N GLU A 48 -28.41 43.13 50.74
CA GLU A 48 -27.57 43.71 49.68
C GLU A 48 -26.84 42.62 48.88
N ALA A 49 -26.28 41.61 49.54
CA ALA A 49 -25.66 40.46 48.88
C ALA A 49 -26.67 39.62 48.08
N VAL A 50 -27.91 39.46 48.57
CA VAL A 50 -29.00 38.78 47.85
C VAL A 50 -29.48 39.61 46.65
N ALA A 51 -29.51 40.94 46.76
CA ALA A 51 -29.86 41.83 45.68
C ALA A 51 -28.81 41.79 44.55
N GLU A 52 -27.52 41.86 44.89
CA GLU A 52 -26.42 41.74 43.93
C GLU A 52 -26.40 40.37 43.23
N THR A 53 -26.61 39.28 43.96
CA THR A 53 -26.72 37.94 43.34
C THR A 53 -27.94 37.82 42.42
N THR A 54 -29.07 38.41 42.79
CA THR A 54 -30.28 38.41 41.95
C THR A 54 -30.05 39.19 40.65
N VAL A 55 -29.41 40.36 40.72
CA VAL A 55 -29.07 41.17 39.54
C VAL A 55 -28.04 40.46 38.65
N ASN A 56 -27.04 39.80 39.24
CA ASN A 56 -26.03 39.04 38.52
C ASN A 56 -26.64 37.78 37.83
N MET A 57 -27.60 37.12 38.46
CA MET A 57 -28.34 36.01 37.85
C MET A 57 -29.19 36.48 36.67
N ILE A 58 -29.86 37.63 36.78
CA ILE A 58 -30.69 38.20 35.72
C ILE A 58 -29.83 38.64 34.52
N THR A 59 -28.70 39.29 34.76
CA THR A 59 -27.78 39.74 33.69
C THR A 59 -27.12 38.56 32.97
N LEU A 60 -26.72 37.51 33.71
CA LEU A 60 -26.22 36.26 33.13
C LEU A 60 -27.29 35.57 32.27
N ALA A 61 -28.51 35.41 32.80
CA ALA A 61 -29.61 34.78 32.09
C ALA A 61 -30.01 35.54 30.82
N TRP A 62 -30.04 36.88 30.89
CA TRP A 62 -30.36 37.75 29.75
C TRP A 62 -29.32 37.65 28.64
N ARG A 63 -28.02 37.75 28.98
CA ARG A 63 -26.92 37.65 28.00
C ARG A 63 -26.77 36.24 27.43
N ALA A 64 -26.95 35.20 28.24
CA ALA A 64 -27.01 33.82 27.76
C ALA A 64 -28.22 33.60 26.84
N GLY A 65 -29.37 34.18 27.15
CA GLY A 65 -30.58 34.14 26.30
C GLY A 65 -30.38 34.86 24.95
N ILE A 66 -29.78 36.05 24.95
CA ILE A 66 -29.43 36.76 23.71
C ILE A 66 -28.44 35.95 22.88
N GLY A 67 -27.40 35.39 23.52
CA GLY A 67 -26.45 34.51 22.86
C GLY A 67 -27.13 33.30 22.22
N ALA A 68 -28.04 32.64 22.94
CA ALA A 68 -28.82 31.51 22.42
C ALA A 68 -29.67 31.91 21.21
N ALA A 69 -30.37 33.04 21.28
CA ALA A 69 -31.18 33.57 20.18
C ALA A 69 -30.32 33.91 18.96
N ALA A 70 -29.16 34.56 19.15
CA ALA A 70 -28.21 34.83 18.09
C ALA A 70 -27.68 33.53 17.45
N GLY A 71 -27.37 32.52 18.26
CA GLY A 71 -26.96 31.20 17.79
C GLY A 71 -28.04 30.47 16.97
N VAL A 72 -29.31 30.59 17.35
CA VAL A 72 -30.45 30.07 16.58
C VAL A 72 -30.62 30.82 15.26
N VAL A 73 -30.43 32.14 15.24
CA VAL A 73 -30.46 32.94 14.01
C VAL A 73 -29.33 32.55 13.06
N VAL A 74 -28.11 32.34 13.58
CA VAL A 74 -26.98 31.84 12.78
C VAL A 74 -27.28 30.45 12.22
N ALA A 75 -27.83 29.54 13.02
CA ALA A 75 -28.26 28.22 12.55
C ALA A 75 -29.36 28.32 11.48
N PHE A 76 -30.32 29.23 11.63
CA PHE A 76 -31.37 29.51 10.65
C PHE A 76 -30.79 30.00 9.32
N VAL A 77 -29.87 30.97 9.36
CA VAL A 77 -29.19 31.50 8.17
C VAL A 77 -28.35 30.40 7.50
N LEU A 78 -27.63 29.59 8.27
CA LEU A 78 -26.85 28.48 7.76
C LEU A 78 -27.75 27.43 7.06
N ILE A 79 -28.89 27.07 7.65
CA ILE A 79 -29.88 26.18 7.02
C ILE A 79 -30.45 26.79 5.74
N MET A 80 -30.75 28.08 5.75
CA MET A 80 -31.29 28.78 4.59
C MET A 80 -30.27 28.84 3.45
N ALA A 81 -28.98 29.06 3.76
CA ALA A 81 -27.88 28.98 2.81
C ALA A 81 -27.71 27.55 2.26
N LEU A 82 -27.72 26.53 3.12
CA LEU A 82 -27.67 25.12 2.70
C LEU A 82 -28.86 24.75 1.80
N ARG A 83 -30.06 25.26 2.09
CA ARG A 83 -31.26 25.02 1.29
C ARG A 83 -31.22 25.78 -0.05
N PHE A 84 -30.64 26.98 -0.07
CA PHE A 84 -30.43 27.76 -1.28
C PHE A 84 -29.42 27.08 -2.22
N VAL A 85 -28.28 26.62 -1.69
CA VAL A 85 -27.29 25.82 -2.43
C VAL A 85 -27.86 24.45 -2.82
N GLY A 86 -28.71 23.87 -1.96
CA GLY A 86 -29.43 22.61 -2.21
C GLY A 86 -30.45 22.66 -3.34
N ARG A 87 -30.82 23.85 -3.86
CA ARG A 87 -31.57 23.96 -5.11
C ARG A 87 -30.73 23.57 -6.34
N ARG A 88 -29.39 23.64 -6.25
CA ARG A 88 -28.47 23.23 -7.32
C ARG A 88 -27.90 21.83 -7.13
N GLN A 89 -27.85 21.30 -5.91
CA GLN A 89 -27.32 19.97 -5.61
C GLN A 89 -28.22 19.20 -4.63
N VAL A 90 -28.71 18.04 -5.06
CA VAL A 90 -29.66 17.17 -4.34
C VAL A 90 -29.14 16.75 -2.95
N PHE A 91 -27.81 16.65 -2.81
CA PHE A 91 -27.10 16.31 -1.57
C PHE A 91 -27.34 17.33 -0.44
N CYS A 92 -27.23 18.63 -0.73
CA CYS A 92 -27.36 19.68 0.30
C CYS A 92 -28.79 19.82 0.84
N ALA A 93 -29.81 19.50 0.03
CA ALA A 93 -31.21 19.52 0.46
C ALA A 93 -31.56 18.36 1.42
N GLU A 94 -30.90 17.20 1.31
CA GLU A 94 -31.04 16.10 2.26
C GLU A 94 -30.34 16.40 3.58
N LEU A 95 -29.11 16.92 3.52
CA LEU A 95 -28.36 17.36 4.71
C LEU A 95 -29.10 18.41 5.52
N ALA A 96 -29.70 19.40 4.86
CA ALA A 96 -30.48 20.44 5.53
C ALA A 96 -31.70 19.87 6.29
N ARG A 97 -32.30 18.77 5.83
CA ARG A 97 -33.45 18.13 6.50
C ARG A 97 -33.02 17.32 7.72
N PHE A 98 -31.96 16.52 7.61
CA PHE A 98 -31.51 15.66 8.70
C PHE A 98 -30.75 16.41 9.81
N CYS A 99 -29.97 17.42 9.44
CA CYS A 99 -29.21 18.22 10.41
C CYS A 99 -30.04 19.31 11.06
N ARG A 100 -31.26 19.63 10.58
CA ARG A 100 -32.06 20.77 11.05
C ARG A 100 -32.18 20.86 12.58
N ASN A 101 -32.69 19.80 13.20
CA ASN A 101 -32.95 19.80 14.64
C ASN A 101 -31.65 19.81 15.46
N ALA A 102 -30.59 19.18 14.95
CA ALA A 102 -29.29 19.18 15.60
C ALA A 102 -28.58 20.54 15.48
N LEU A 103 -28.63 21.16 14.30
CA LEU A 103 -28.02 22.47 14.03
C LEU A 103 -28.64 23.57 14.88
N TYR A 104 -29.96 23.55 15.07
CA TYR A 104 -30.63 24.47 15.99
C TYR A 104 -30.24 24.22 17.46
N ALA A 105 -30.18 22.96 17.90
CA ALA A 105 -29.78 22.63 19.26
C ALA A 105 -28.32 23.05 19.55
N THR A 106 -27.40 22.75 18.63
CA THR A 106 -25.98 23.13 18.76
C THR A 106 -25.79 24.64 18.65
N GLY A 107 -26.47 25.30 17.69
CA GLY A 107 -26.43 26.75 17.56
C GLY A 107 -26.94 27.46 18.81
N ALA A 108 -28.06 27.00 19.36
CA ALA A 108 -28.62 27.54 20.61
C ALA A 108 -27.66 27.36 21.80
N LEU A 109 -27.06 26.18 21.97
CA LEU A 109 -26.21 25.88 23.12
C LEU A 109 -24.81 26.53 23.02
N ILE A 110 -24.22 26.59 21.82
CA ILE A 110 -22.97 27.34 21.59
C ILE A 110 -23.21 28.84 21.74
N GLY A 111 -24.33 29.34 21.20
CA GLY A 111 -24.72 30.73 21.35
C GLY A 111 -24.95 31.10 22.81
N ALA A 112 -25.65 30.25 23.56
CA ALA A 112 -25.85 30.43 25.01
C ALA A 112 -24.52 30.46 25.76
N TYR A 113 -23.59 29.54 25.43
CA TYR A 113 -22.26 29.49 26.02
C TYR A 113 -21.45 30.77 25.78
N LEU A 114 -21.41 31.25 24.53
CA LEU A 114 -20.73 32.50 24.18
C LEU A 114 -21.37 33.71 24.87
N GLY A 115 -22.71 33.76 24.94
CA GLY A 115 -23.44 34.81 25.66
C GLY A 115 -23.15 34.82 27.16
N ALA A 116 -23.05 33.64 27.78
CA ALA A 116 -22.67 33.50 29.18
C ALA A 116 -21.22 33.93 29.44
N GLN A 117 -20.29 33.60 28.54
CA GLN A 117 -18.88 34.04 28.63
C GLN A 117 -18.76 35.57 28.55
N VAL A 118 -19.52 36.23 27.67
CA VAL A 118 -19.55 37.71 27.59
C VAL A 118 -20.17 38.34 28.84
N ALA A 119 -21.12 37.67 29.50
CA ALA A 119 -21.68 38.13 30.78
C ALA A 119 -20.66 38.07 31.92
N LEU A 120 -19.85 37.01 31.94
CA LEU A 120 -18.85 36.76 32.98
C LEU A 120 -17.66 37.74 32.94
N ILE A 121 -17.42 38.45 31.83
CA ILE A 121 -16.36 39.48 31.73
C ILE A 121 -16.67 40.68 32.63
N ASP A 122 -17.94 41.02 32.83
CA ASP A 122 -18.37 42.18 33.63
C ASP A 122 -18.69 41.84 35.09
N LEU A 123 -18.75 40.54 35.44
CA LEU A 123 -19.16 40.06 36.76
C LEU A 123 -17.93 39.67 37.60
N THR A 124 -17.82 40.19 38.82
CA THR A 124 -16.84 39.74 39.81
C THR A 124 -17.11 38.28 40.17
N SER A 125 -16.05 37.47 40.26
CA SER A 125 -16.05 36.00 40.32
C SER A 125 -16.91 35.40 41.44
N THR A 126 -18.18 35.11 41.16
CA THR A 126 -19.06 34.31 42.01
C THR A 126 -19.03 32.82 41.64
N THR A 127 -18.86 31.94 42.63
CA THR A 127 -18.71 30.48 42.49
C THR A 127 -19.82 29.76 41.72
N TRP A 128 -21.06 30.27 41.78
CA TRP A 128 -22.21 29.67 41.07
C TRP A 128 -22.16 29.91 39.56
N ALA A 129 -21.57 31.03 39.11
CA ALA A 129 -21.48 31.38 37.70
C ALA A 129 -20.47 30.48 36.96
N ASP A 130 -19.43 30.02 37.65
CA ASP A 130 -18.48 29.01 37.14
C ASP A 130 -19.16 27.65 36.92
N ILE A 131 -20.05 27.23 37.84
CA ILE A 131 -20.80 25.98 37.70
C ILE A 131 -21.73 26.06 36.48
N VAL A 132 -22.45 27.18 36.32
CA VAL A 132 -23.37 27.40 35.19
C VAL A 132 -22.60 27.42 33.86
N SER A 133 -21.48 28.14 33.77
CA SER A 133 -20.69 28.21 32.54
C SER A 133 -20.06 26.87 32.17
N HIS A 134 -19.59 26.10 33.16
CA HIS A 134 -19.06 24.76 32.93
C HIS A 134 -20.13 23.76 32.48
N THR A 135 -21.32 23.82 33.07
CA THR A 135 -22.48 23.00 32.64
C THR A 135 -22.88 23.33 31.21
N LEU A 136 -22.88 24.62 30.87
CA LEU A 136 -23.21 25.10 29.53
C LEU A 136 -22.17 24.65 28.50
N LEU A 137 -20.88 24.67 28.85
CA LEU A 137 -19.79 24.13 28.02
C LEU A 137 -20.00 22.64 27.74
N LEU A 138 -20.25 21.84 28.77
CA LEU A 138 -20.51 20.40 28.62
C LEU A 138 -21.71 20.13 27.70
N SER A 139 -22.79 20.90 27.86
CA SER A 139 -23.98 20.79 26.99
C SER A 139 -23.68 21.19 25.54
N ALA A 140 -22.81 22.19 25.32
CA ALA A 140 -22.39 22.60 23.99
C ALA A 140 -21.53 21.53 23.31
N ILE A 141 -20.61 20.88 24.03
CA ILE A 141 -19.85 19.72 23.51
C ILE A 141 -20.81 18.58 23.16
N ALA A 142 -21.77 18.25 24.04
CA ALA A 142 -22.75 17.18 23.79
C ALA A 142 -23.57 17.45 22.53
N ALA A 143 -24.03 18.69 22.36
CA ALA A 143 -24.79 19.10 21.20
C ALA A 143 -23.93 19.08 19.93
N PHE A 144 -22.66 19.44 20.01
CA PHE A 144 -21.73 19.35 18.89
C PHE A 144 -21.48 17.89 18.48
N THR A 145 -21.21 17.00 19.44
CA THR A 145 -21.07 15.56 19.18
C THR A 145 -22.32 14.98 18.54
N TRP A 146 -23.51 15.36 19.05
CA TRP A 146 -24.80 14.94 18.49
C TRP A 146 -24.99 15.44 17.05
N LEU A 147 -24.57 16.68 16.75
CA LEU A 147 -24.61 17.24 15.41
C LEU A 147 -23.72 16.48 14.45
N VAL A 148 -22.48 16.16 14.84
CA VAL A 148 -21.56 15.37 14.01
C VAL A 148 -22.12 13.97 13.77
N ALA A 149 -22.66 13.32 14.80
CA ALA A 149 -23.32 12.02 14.65
C ALA A 149 -24.50 12.11 13.66
N ARG A 150 -25.38 13.12 13.79
CA ARG A 150 -26.50 13.33 12.86
C ARG A 150 -26.04 13.64 11.43
N PHE A 151 -24.95 14.37 11.28
CA PHE A 151 -24.34 14.61 9.97
C PHE A 151 -23.89 13.29 9.32
N LEU A 152 -23.24 12.38 10.06
CA LEU A 152 -22.89 11.04 9.55
C LEU A 152 -24.11 10.22 9.13
N TYR A 153 -25.22 10.32 9.87
CA TYR A 153 -26.50 9.71 9.47
C TYR A 153 -27.05 10.29 8.16
N ALA A 154 -26.98 11.61 8.00
CA ALA A 154 -27.43 12.29 6.78
C ALA A 154 -26.63 11.84 5.55
N VAL A 155 -25.30 11.83 5.65
CA VAL A 155 -24.41 11.38 4.57
C VAL A 155 -24.70 9.91 4.20
N ALA A 156 -24.76 9.02 5.19
CA ALA A 156 -25.02 7.60 4.97
C ALA A 156 -26.36 7.36 4.24
N SER A 157 -27.44 8.02 4.67
CA SER A 157 -28.75 7.89 4.04
C SER A 157 -28.79 8.44 2.61
N THR A 158 -28.01 9.48 2.32
CA THR A 158 -27.92 10.06 0.98
C THR A 158 -27.20 9.11 0.01
N VAL A 159 -26.10 8.50 0.46
CA VAL A 159 -25.35 7.49 -0.33
C VAL A 159 -26.22 6.28 -0.65
N ILE A 160 -26.98 5.79 0.33
CA ILE A 160 -27.88 4.63 0.16
C ILE A 160 -28.97 4.92 -0.87
N LYS A 161 -29.64 6.08 -0.78
CA LYS A 161 -30.68 6.47 -1.74
C LYS A 161 -30.11 6.67 -3.15
N GLY A 162 -28.91 7.25 -3.27
CA GLY A 162 -28.22 7.40 -4.54
C GLY A 162 -27.91 6.06 -5.20
N ALA A 163 -27.49 5.06 -4.44
CA ALA A 163 -27.26 3.71 -4.95
C ALA A 163 -28.56 2.98 -5.35
N GLN A 164 -29.67 3.22 -4.64
CA GLN A 164 -30.99 2.65 -4.98
C GLN A 164 -31.61 3.27 -6.23
N ALA A 165 -31.33 4.55 -6.50
CA ALA A 165 -31.80 5.23 -7.71
C ALA A 165 -31.15 4.71 -9.01
N GLY A 166 -30.01 4.01 -8.91
CA GLY A 166 -29.26 3.48 -10.05
C GLY A 166 -29.77 2.18 -10.67
N GLY A 167 -30.91 1.63 -10.22
CA GLY A 167 -31.58 0.47 -10.85
C GLY A 167 -30.95 -0.91 -10.60
N ASP A 168 -29.69 -0.99 -10.17
CA ASP A 168 -29.00 -2.26 -9.87
C ASP A 168 -29.30 -2.77 -8.45
N ALA A 169 -30.26 -3.70 -8.31
CA ALA A 169 -30.64 -4.27 -7.02
C ALA A 169 -29.46 -4.92 -6.25
N GLY A 170 -28.52 -5.55 -6.97
CA GLY A 170 -27.32 -6.15 -6.37
C GLY A 170 -26.34 -5.12 -5.81
N ARG A 171 -26.14 -3.99 -6.52
CA ARG A 171 -25.25 -2.91 -6.10
C ARG A 171 -25.85 -2.11 -4.93
N ALA A 172 -27.16 -1.90 -4.94
CA ALA A 172 -27.88 -1.23 -3.86
C ALA A 172 -27.70 -1.95 -2.50
N ASN A 173 -27.84 -3.28 -2.46
CA ASN A 173 -27.71 -4.05 -1.22
C ASN A 173 -26.28 -4.11 -0.67
N ARG A 174 -25.27 -4.13 -1.55
CA ARG A 174 -23.86 -4.09 -1.12
C ARG A 174 -23.51 -2.73 -0.52
N VAL A 175 -23.95 -1.64 -1.17
CA VAL A 175 -23.71 -0.27 -0.70
C VAL A 175 -24.44 0.01 0.62
N THR A 176 -25.66 -0.49 0.82
CA THR A 176 -26.38 -0.31 2.10
C THR A 176 -25.63 -0.92 3.26
N THR A 177 -25.18 -2.17 3.10
CA THR A 177 -24.50 -2.92 4.15
C THR A 177 -23.15 -2.28 4.50
N GLN A 178 -22.35 -1.95 3.48
CA GLN A 178 -21.04 -1.31 3.68
C GLN A 178 -21.16 0.07 4.33
N THR A 179 -22.09 0.90 3.84
CA THR A 179 -22.32 2.25 4.38
C THR A 179 -22.79 2.19 5.83
N GLN A 180 -23.61 1.20 6.19
CA GLN A 180 -24.08 1.03 7.56
C GLN A 180 -22.95 0.63 8.52
N ILE A 181 -22.04 -0.25 8.11
CA ILE A 181 -20.88 -0.64 8.93
C ILE A 181 -19.97 0.57 9.13
N LEU A 182 -19.61 1.27 8.06
CA LEU A 182 -18.75 2.45 8.14
C LEU A 182 -19.37 3.54 9.03
N ARG A 183 -20.69 3.77 8.91
CA ARG A 183 -21.42 4.70 9.79
C ARG A 183 -21.33 4.29 11.26
N ARG A 184 -21.53 3.00 11.58
CA ARG A 184 -21.46 2.51 12.98
C ARG A 184 -20.08 2.79 13.57
N VAL A 185 -19.02 2.45 12.84
CA VAL A 185 -17.64 2.71 13.27
C VAL A 185 -17.38 4.20 13.47
N ALA A 186 -17.78 5.04 12.50
CA ALA A 186 -17.59 6.49 12.58
C ALA A 186 -18.35 7.12 13.76
N VAL A 187 -19.59 6.70 14.02
CA VAL A 187 -20.39 7.19 15.16
C VAL A 187 -19.75 6.78 16.49
N VAL A 188 -19.22 5.56 16.61
CA VAL A 188 -18.51 5.11 17.81
C VAL A 188 -17.28 5.98 18.06
N ILE A 189 -16.45 6.22 17.04
CA ILE A 189 -15.26 7.08 17.16
C ILE A 189 -15.65 8.50 17.58
N VAL A 190 -16.64 9.11 16.91
CA VAL A 190 -17.12 10.47 17.26
C VAL A 190 -17.66 10.53 18.69
N THR A 191 -18.37 9.50 19.14
CA THR A 191 -18.91 9.42 20.50
C THR A 191 -17.78 9.33 21.53
N ILE A 192 -16.77 8.50 21.28
CA ILE A 192 -15.57 8.40 22.14
C ILE A 192 -14.86 9.75 22.20
N CYS A 193 -14.61 10.40 21.06
CA CYS A 193 -14.00 11.74 21.01
C CYS A 193 -14.82 12.79 21.79
N GLY A 194 -16.16 12.73 21.69
CA GLY A 194 -17.05 13.60 22.45
C GLY A 194 -16.94 13.39 23.96
N ILE A 195 -16.94 12.14 24.42
CA ILE A 195 -16.76 11.79 25.83
C ILE A 195 -15.39 12.26 26.34
N VAL A 196 -14.32 12.00 25.58
CA VAL A 196 -12.96 12.47 25.90
C VAL A 196 -12.94 13.99 26.03
N GLY A 197 -13.55 14.70 25.08
CA GLY A 197 -13.66 16.16 25.12
C GLY A 197 -14.39 16.67 26.36
N MET A 198 -15.50 16.04 26.76
CA MET A 198 -16.21 16.39 27.99
C MET A 198 -15.35 16.17 29.23
N VAL A 199 -14.71 15.00 29.36
CA VAL A 199 -13.89 14.65 30.51
C VAL A 199 -12.67 15.57 30.64
N MET A 200 -12.07 15.99 29.53
CA MET A 200 -10.96 16.96 29.52
C MET A 200 -11.34 18.34 30.07
N THR A 201 -12.62 18.66 30.19
CA THR A 201 -13.04 19.93 30.81
C THR A 201 -12.71 19.96 32.31
N PHE A 202 -12.71 18.81 32.98
CA PHE A 202 -12.44 18.69 34.42
C PHE A 202 -10.93 18.70 34.73
N PRO A 203 -10.42 19.68 35.50
CA PRO A 203 -8.98 19.77 35.81
C PRO A 203 -8.39 18.52 36.45
N ALA A 204 -9.14 17.87 37.36
CA ALA A 204 -8.72 16.66 38.05
C ALA A 204 -8.57 15.45 37.10
N ALA A 205 -9.40 15.38 36.05
CA ALA A 205 -9.38 14.29 35.09
C ALA A 205 -8.36 14.50 33.96
N ARG A 206 -7.90 15.74 33.73
CA ARG A 206 -6.95 16.07 32.66
C ARG A 206 -5.68 15.25 32.73
N PHE A 207 -5.05 15.15 33.91
CA PHE A 207 -3.78 14.41 34.08
C PHE A 207 -3.92 12.93 33.74
N ALA A 208 -4.97 12.27 34.24
CA ALA A 208 -5.25 10.87 33.94
C ALA A 208 -5.63 10.65 32.46
N MET A 209 -6.38 11.58 31.87
CA MET A 209 -6.72 11.50 30.44
C MET A 209 -5.53 11.77 29.54
N THR A 210 -4.60 12.66 29.90
CA THR A 210 -3.40 12.91 29.10
C THR A 210 -2.50 11.69 29.01
N SER A 211 -2.33 10.94 30.11
CA SER A 211 -1.55 9.68 30.08
C SER A 211 -2.27 8.60 29.29
N LEU A 212 -3.60 8.51 29.40
CA LEU A 212 -4.42 7.58 28.62
C LEU A 212 -4.43 7.93 27.12
N LEU A 213 -4.49 9.22 26.75
CA LEU A 213 -4.42 9.65 25.36
C LEU A 213 -3.03 9.42 24.77
N ALA A 214 -1.97 9.63 25.57
CA ALA A 214 -0.61 9.30 25.17
C ALA A 214 -0.47 7.80 24.84
N SER A 215 -1.06 6.90 25.64
CA SER A 215 -1.04 5.46 25.35
C SER A 215 -1.99 5.06 24.21
N ALA A 216 -3.14 5.72 24.07
CA ALA A 216 -4.03 5.56 22.93
C ALA A 216 -3.35 5.93 21.60
N GLY A 217 -2.37 6.85 21.64
CA GLY A 217 -1.50 7.15 20.50
C GLY A 217 -0.81 5.91 19.95
N LEU A 218 -0.25 5.05 20.82
CA LEU A 218 0.39 3.80 20.38
C LEU A 218 -0.63 2.84 19.72
N VAL A 219 -1.82 2.71 20.31
CA VAL A 219 -2.92 1.90 19.73
C VAL A 219 -3.31 2.42 18.35
N SER A 220 -3.33 3.74 18.16
CA SER A 220 -3.64 4.37 16.87
C SER A 220 -2.58 4.06 15.80
N VAL A 221 -1.30 4.02 16.18
CA VAL A 221 -0.20 3.66 15.26
C VAL A 221 -0.31 2.20 14.83
N VAL A 222 -0.54 1.29 15.78
CA VAL A 222 -0.73 -0.14 15.48
C VAL A 222 -1.96 -0.36 14.58
N ALA A 223 -3.08 0.31 14.87
CA ALA A 223 -4.26 0.27 14.02
C ALA A 223 -4.00 0.87 12.63
N GLY A 224 -3.22 1.95 12.53
CA GLY A 224 -2.81 2.57 11.27
C GLY A 224 -1.94 1.65 10.42
N LEU A 225 -0.95 0.98 11.03
CA LEU A 225 -0.12 -0.03 10.37
C LEU A 225 -0.96 -1.21 9.87
N ALA A 226 -1.92 -1.69 10.67
CA ALA A 226 -2.84 -2.73 10.26
C ALA A 226 -3.74 -2.30 9.08
N ALA A 227 -4.12 -1.02 9.01
CA ALA A 227 -4.94 -0.46 7.94
C ALA A 227 -4.14 -0.04 6.68
N GLN A 228 -2.79 -0.09 6.73
CA GLN A 228 -1.91 0.45 5.69
C GLN A 228 -2.23 -0.08 4.29
N SER A 229 -2.47 -1.40 4.16
CA SER A 229 -2.78 -2.02 2.86
C SER A 229 -4.13 -1.57 2.30
N THR A 230 -5.14 -1.43 3.15
CA THR A 230 -6.48 -1.00 2.75
C THR A 230 -6.47 0.46 2.32
N LEU A 231 -5.82 1.33 3.10
CA LEU A 231 -5.65 2.74 2.75
C LEU A 231 -4.81 2.90 1.48
N GLY A 232 -3.73 2.13 1.35
CA GLY A 232 -2.89 2.11 0.14
C GLY A 232 -3.70 1.79 -1.12
N ASN A 233 -4.60 0.80 -1.05
CA ASN A 233 -5.52 0.49 -2.16
C ASN A 233 -6.44 1.66 -2.50
N VAL A 234 -7.08 2.28 -1.50
CA VAL A 234 -7.98 3.43 -1.73
C VAL A 234 -7.24 4.60 -2.37
N PHE A 235 -6.05 4.94 -1.87
CA PHE A 235 -5.24 6.02 -2.45
C PHE A 235 -4.79 5.69 -3.88
N ALA A 236 -4.42 4.43 -4.15
CA ALA A 236 -4.09 4.00 -5.50
C ALA A 236 -5.28 4.13 -6.45
N GLY A 237 -6.49 3.70 -6.05
CA GLY A 237 -7.68 3.87 -6.89
C GLY A 237 -8.04 5.34 -7.13
N LEU A 238 -7.90 6.19 -6.12
CA LEU A 238 -8.09 7.64 -6.29
C LEU A 238 -7.06 8.23 -7.26
N GLN A 239 -5.80 7.82 -7.16
CA GLN A 239 -4.73 8.23 -8.07
C GLN A 239 -5.01 7.78 -9.50
N LEU A 240 -5.44 6.52 -9.70
CA LEU A 240 -5.79 6.00 -11.03
C LEU A 240 -6.93 6.79 -11.66
N ALA A 241 -7.98 7.09 -10.89
CA ALA A 241 -9.12 7.89 -11.35
C ALA A 241 -8.73 9.36 -11.65
N ALA A 242 -7.84 9.95 -10.85
CA ALA A 242 -7.40 11.34 -11.03
C ALA A 242 -6.42 11.51 -12.20
N THR A 243 -5.53 10.54 -12.40
CA THR A 243 -4.51 10.57 -13.46
C THR A 243 -5.03 10.03 -14.79
N ASP A 244 -6.19 9.38 -14.78
CA ASP A 244 -6.79 8.75 -15.97
C ASP A 244 -5.79 7.79 -16.66
N ALA A 245 -5.00 7.08 -15.83
CA ALA A 245 -3.95 6.18 -16.28
C ALA A 245 -4.54 4.93 -16.97
N ILE A 246 -5.74 4.54 -16.57
CA ILE A 246 -6.55 3.47 -17.11
C ILE A 246 -8.01 3.94 -17.19
N ARG A 247 -8.69 3.60 -18.28
CA ARG A 247 -10.12 3.86 -18.47
C ARG A 247 -10.91 2.57 -18.47
N VAL A 248 -12.20 2.68 -18.16
CA VAL A 248 -13.15 1.59 -18.44
C VAL A 248 -13.14 1.35 -19.94
N ASP A 249 -13.20 0.08 -20.34
CA ASP A 249 -13.10 -0.42 -21.70
C ASP A 249 -11.71 -0.38 -22.37
N ASP A 250 -10.66 0.08 -21.67
CA ASP A 250 -9.28 -0.02 -22.19
C ASP A 250 -8.83 -1.48 -22.26
N VAL A 251 -8.14 -1.84 -23.35
CA VAL A 251 -7.43 -3.12 -23.47
C VAL A 251 -6.04 -2.99 -22.89
N VAL A 252 -5.74 -3.83 -21.90
CA VAL A 252 -4.50 -3.81 -21.14
C VAL A 252 -3.89 -5.20 -21.06
N GLU A 253 -2.56 -5.23 -21.00
CA GLU A 253 -1.79 -6.41 -20.65
C GLU A 253 -1.20 -6.22 -19.27
N VAL A 254 -1.55 -7.13 -18.38
CA VAL A 254 -1.22 -7.07 -16.96
C VAL A 254 -0.66 -8.42 -16.52
N LYS A 255 0.58 -8.41 -16.03
CA LYS A 255 1.40 -9.62 -15.87
C LYS A 255 1.54 -10.31 -17.23
N ASP A 256 0.94 -11.50 -17.37
CA ASP A 256 0.91 -12.30 -18.59
C ASP A 256 -0.52 -12.47 -19.13
N TRP A 257 -1.47 -11.70 -18.58
CA TRP A 257 -2.88 -11.75 -18.96
C TRP A 257 -3.23 -10.55 -19.82
N ASN A 258 -3.82 -10.83 -20.97
CA ASN A 258 -4.41 -9.81 -21.82
C ASN A 258 -5.92 -9.75 -21.54
N GLY A 259 -6.47 -8.56 -21.44
CA GLY A 259 -7.89 -8.38 -21.18
C GLY A 259 -8.34 -6.93 -21.28
N GLN A 260 -9.63 -6.72 -21.05
CA GLN A 260 -10.28 -5.41 -21.10
C GLN A 260 -10.70 -4.99 -19.69
N ILE A 261 -10.54 -3.71 -19.35
CA ILE A 261 -10.98 -3.18 -18.06
C ILE A 261 -12.50 -3.05 -18.05
N GLU A 262 -13.16 -3.77 -17.14
CA GLU A 262 -14.62 -3.79 -17.01
C GLU A 262 -15.11 -2.82 -15.93
N GLU A 263 -14.42 -2.77 -14.79
CA GLU A 263 -14.79 -1.90 -13.67
C GLU A 263 -13.54 -1.36 -12.96
N ILE A 264 -13.57 -0.08 -12.59
CA ILE A 264 -12.54 0.57 -11.77
C ILE A 264 -13.19 0.99 -10.45
N THR A 265 -12.77 0.37 -9.35
CA THR A 265 -13.17 0.74 -7.98
C THR A 265 -12.00 1.40 -7.25
N LEU A 266 -12.27 2.07 -6.13
CA LEU A 266 -11.23 2.63 -5.27
C LEU A 266 -10.22 1.59 -4.79
N THR A 267 -10.64 0.36 -4.49
CA THR A 267 -9.76 -0.66 -3.88
C THR A 267 -9.30 -1.75 -4.82
N TYR A 268 -10.02 -1.99 -5.92
CA TYR A 268 -9.68 -2.99 -6.92
C TYR A 268 -10.10 -2.57 -8.32
N VAL A 269 -9.51 -3.19 -9.33
CA VAL A 269 -9.87 -3.07 -10.75
C VAL A 269 -10.22 -4.47 -11.26
N VAL A 270 -11.26 -4.55 -12.08
CA VAL A 270 -11.72 -5.79 -12.71
C VAL A 270 -11.29 -5.79 -14.16
N VAL A 271 -10.50 -6.79 -14.54
CA VAL A 271 -10.06 -7.03 -15.92
C VAL A 271 -10.76 -8.27 -16.45
N ARG A 272 -11.54 -8.14 -17.52
CA ARG A 272 -12.15 -9.26 -18.24
C ARG A 272 -11.14 -9.84 -19.22
N LEU A 273 -10.75 -11.08 -19.00
CA LEU A 273 -9.86 -11.83 -19.86
C LEU A 273 -10.61 -12.29 -21.13
N TRP A 274 -9.85 -12.70 -22.13
CA TRP A 274 -10.39 -13.25 -23.39
C TRP A 274 -11.20 -14.54 -23.22
N ASP A 275 -10.99 -15.27 -22.12
CA ASP A 275 -11.76 -16.45 -21.75
C ASP A 275 -12.96 -16.13 -20.83
N GLU A 276 -13.40 -14.87 -20.85
CA GLU A 276 -14.52 -14.32 -20.08
C GLU A 276 -14.35 -14.35 -18.55
N ARG A 277 -13.19 -14.77 -18.04
CA ARG A 277 -12.89 -14.70 -16.60
C ARG A 277 -12.64 -13.26 -16.17
N ARG A 278 -13.05 -12.92 -14.94
CA ARG A 278 -12.77 -11.62 -14.32
C ARG A 278 -11.57 -11.75 -13.40
N LEU A 279 -10.44 -11.17 -13.78
CA LEU A 279 -9.27 -11.02 -12.95
C LEU A 279 -9.42 -9.76 -12.09
N ILE A 280 -9.51 -9.95 -10.78
CA ILE A 280 -9.63 -8.86 -9.80
C ILE A 280 -8.24 -8.55 -9.26
N LEU A 281 -7.79 -7.32 -9.46
CA LEU A 281 -6.49 -6.85 -9.00
C LEU A 281 -6.66 -5.70 -8.00
N PRO A 282 -5.87 -5.66 -6.92
CA PRO A 282 -5.88 -4.51 -6.02
C PRO A 282 -5.43 -3.26 -6.78
N SER A 283 -6.02 -2.10 -6.51
CA SER A 283 -5.68 -0.85 -7.22
C SER A 283 -4.20 -0.47 -7.06
N THR A 284 -3.57 -0.85 -5.95
CA THR A 284 -2.11 -0.68 -5.74
C THR A 284 -1.26 -1.38 -6.79
N TYR A 285 -1.76 -2.45 -7.42
CA TYR A 285 -1.01 -3.16 -8.44
C TYR A 285 -0.63 -2.22 -9.61
N PHE A 286 -1.59 -1.42 -10.09
CA PHE A 286 -1.41 -0.52 -11.25
C PHE A 286 -0.56 0.72 -10.93
N THR A 287 -0.33 1.03 -9.65
CA THR A 287 0.56 2.12 -9.24
C THR A 287 1.97 1.65 -8.92
N GLN A 288 2.14 0.36 -8.60
CA GLN A 288 3.43 -0.22 -8.21
C GLN A 288 4.10 -1.05 -9.32
N ASN A 289 3.34 -1.61 -10.25
CA ASN A 289 3.85 -2.50 -11.29
C ASN A 289 3.63 -1.87 -12.68
N PRO A 290 4.55 -2.07 -13.63
CA PRO A 290 4.33 -1.68 -15.02
C PRO A 290 3.21 -2.51 -15.64
N PHE A 291 2.46 -1.90 -16.55
CA PHE A 291 1.43 -2.54 -17.37
C PHE A 291 1.44 -1.91 -18.77
N THR A 292 0.98 -2.65 -19.77
CA THR A 292 0.84 -2.15 -21.13
C THR A 292 -0.60 -1.75 -21.36
N ASN A 293 -0.84 -0.51 -21.79
CA ASN A 293 -2.17 -0.08 -22.24
C ASN A 293 -2.14 0.07 -23.76
N TRP A 294 -2.87 -0.81 -24.43
CA TRP A 294 -2.94 -0.88 -25.89
C TRP A 294 -3.85 0.18 -26.51
N THR A 295 -4.63 0.89 -25.69
CA THR A 295 -5.77 1.72 -26.13
C THR A 295 -5.65 3.19 -25.74
N ARG A 296 -4.65 3.56 -24.94
CA ARG A 296 -4.53 4.88 -24.29
C ARG A 296 -4.59 6.10 -25.23
N ARG A 297 -3.96 6.02 -26.40
CA ARG A 297 -3.89 7.15 -27.36
C ARG A 297 -4.49 6.83 -28.72
N SER A 298 -4.38 5.58 -29.13
CA SER A 298 -4.88 5.08 -30.41
C SER A 298 -5.06 3.58 -30.27
N HIS A 299 -6.05 3.04 -30.97
CA HIS A 299 -6.20 1.60 -31.12
C HIS A 299 -5.19 1.02 -32.12
N GLN A 300 -4.48 1.87 -32.87
CA GLN A 300 -3.57 1.42 -33.91
C GLN A 300 -2.31 0.79 -33.33
N LEU A 301 -1.96 -0.40 -33.82
CA LEU A 301 -0.88 -1.22 -33.31
C LEU A 301 -0.01 -1.74 -34.43
N THR A 302 1.22 -2.10 -34.11
CA THR A 302 2.12 -2.76 -35.05
C THR A 302 2.49 -4.11 -34.47
N GLY A 303 1.95 -5.16 -35.06
CA GLY A 303 2.28 -6.54 -34.74
C GLY A 303 3.58 -6.95 -35.44
N SER A 304 4.27 -7.93 -34.88
CA SER A 304 5.40 -8.58 -35.54
C SER A 304 5.25 -10.09 -35.45
N LEU A 305 5.40 -10.77 -36.58
CA LEU A 305 5.50 -12.21 -36.63
C LEU A 305 6.88 -12.61 -37.15
N THR A 306 7.37 -13.73 -36.66
CA THR A 306 8.70 -14.25 -37.01
C THR A 306 8.54 -15.64 -37.60
N LEU A 307 9.24 -15.90 -38.70
CA LEU A 307 9.31 -17.18 -39.39
C LEU A 307 10.77 -17.63 -39.44
N GLU A 308 11.04 -18.86 -39.01
CA GLU A 308 12.34 -19.49 -39.25
C GLU A 308 12.26 -20.32 -40.53
N LEU A 309 13.16 -20.05 -41.47
CA LEU A 309 13.15 -20.60 -42.83
C LEU A 309 14.54 -21.15 -43.18
N ASP A 310 14.66 -21.96 -44.24
CA ASP A 310 15.96 -22.41 -44.75
C ASP A 310 16.70 -21.26 -45.47
N TRP A 311 18.03 -21.35 -45.53
CA TRP A 311 18.91 -20.43 -46.25
C TRP A 311 18.54 -20.20 -47.73
N ARG A 312 17.83 -21.15 -48.34
CA ARG A 312 17.39 -21.07 -49.74
C ARG A 312 16.13 -20.25 -49.94
N VAL A 313 15.57 -19.62 -48.89
CA VAL A 313 14.34 -18.82 -49.00
C VAL A 313 14.49 -17.68 -50.02
N PRO A 314 13.60 -17.58 -51.03
CA PRO A 314 13.61 -16.48 -51.99
C PRO A 314 12.95 -15.23 -51.38
N VAL A 315 13.71 -14.47 -50.60
CA VAL A 315 13.20 -13.30 -49.83
C VAL A 315 12.46 -12.27 -50.71
N ALA A 316 12.91 -12.05 -51.95
CA ALA A 316 12.26 -11.11 -52.87
C ALA A 316 10.85 -11.57 -53.28
N GLN A 317 10.67 -12.87 -53.52
CA GLN A 317 9.35 -13.45 -53.82
C GLN A 317 8.46 -13.43 -52.59
N LEU A 318 9.02 -13.72 -51.41
CA LEU A 318 8.29 -13.67 -50.14
C LEU A 318 7.73 -12.27 -49.84
N ARG A 319 8.47 -11.21 -50.19
CA ARG A 319 7.98 -9.82 -50.11
C ARG A 319 6.82 -9.56 -51.06
N THR A 320 6.94 -10.04 -52.30
CA THR A 320 5.90 -9.88 -53.32
C THR A 320 4.60 -10.58 -52.90
N GLU A 321 4.70 -11.78 -52.32
CA GLU A 321 3.53 -12.49 -51.83
C GLU A 321 2.91 -11.82 -50.61
N LEU A 322 3.73 -11.28 -49.70
CA LEU A 322 3.22 -10.48 -48.58
C LEU A 322 2.38 -9.29 -49.09
N ASP A 323 2.88 -8.55 -50.08
CA ASP A 323 2.15 -7.41 -50.66
C ASP A 323 0.83 -7.86 -51.33
N ARG A 324 0.82 -9.03 -51.99
CA ARG A 324 -0.40 -9.62 -52.58
C ARG A 324 -1.46 -9.96 -51.51
N ILE A 325 -1.03 -10.54 -50.39
CA ILE A 325 -1.91 -10.89 -49.26
C ILE A 325 -2.50 -9.62 -48.65
N LEU A 326 -1.65 -8.61 -48.41
CA LEU A 326 -2.07 -7.34 -47.81
C LEU A 326 -3.04 -6.55 -48.72
N ALA A 327 -2.88 -6.64 -50.04
CA ALA A 327 -3.81 -6.03 -50.99
C ALA A 327 -5.22 -6.66 -50.98
N THR A 328 -5.35 -7.91 -50.52
CA THR A 328 -6.60 -8.67 -50.54
C THR A 328 -7.40 -8.54 -49.24
N THR A 329 -6.71 -8.29 -48.11
CA THR A 329 -7.35 -8.31 -46.79
C THR A 329 -7.78 -6.92 -46.32
N LYS A 330 -8.91 -6.85 -45.59
CA LYS A 330 -9.40 -5.61 -44.96
C LYS A 330 -8.83 -5.39 -43.54
N LEU A 331 -8.08 -6.35 -43.01
CA LEU A 331 -7.53 -6.31 -41.66
C LEU A 331 -6.33 -5.36 -41.53
N TRP A 332 -5.64 -5.08 -42.63
CA TRP A 332 -4.49 -4.18 -42.68
C TRP A 332 -4.97 -2.72 -42.83
N ASP A 333 -4.35 -1.82 -42.08
CA ASP A 333 -4.71 -0.39 -42.04
C ASP A 333 -3.90 0.47 -43.03
N GLY A 334 -3.01 -0.15 -43.82
CA GLY A 334 -2.23 0.52 -44.86
C GLY A 334 -1.05 1.34 -44.38
N ARG A 335 -0.77 1.41 -43.07
CA ARG A 335 0.26 2.32 -42.54
C ARG A 335 1.69 1.81 -42.73
N THR A 336 1.95 0.56 -42.38
CA THR A 336 3.31 0.00 -42.34
C THR A 336 3.27 -1.50 -42.56
N SER A 337 4.02 -1.95 -43.56
CA SER A 337 4.41 -3.34 -43.74
C SER A 337 5.91 -3.38 -43.96
N ALA A 338 6.61 -4.28 -43.27
CA ALA A 338 8.02 -4.52 -43.56
C ALA A 338 8.35 -5.98 -43.35
N LEU A 339 9.06 -6.56 -44.33
CA LEU A 339 9.62 -7.90 -44.24
C LEU A 339 11.14 -7.80 -44.30
N VAL A 340 11.76 -8.15 -43.19
CA VAL A 340 13.22 -8.07 -42.99
C VAL A 340 13.75 -9.41 -42.52
N VAL A 341 14.95 -9.76 -42.98
CA VAL A 341 15.72 -10.84 -42.37
C VAL A 341 16.30 -10.27 -41.08
N SER A 342 15.83 -10.77 -39.94
CA SER A 342 16.16 -10.22 -38.62
C SER A 342 17.36 -10.89 -37.97
N ALA A 343 17.57 -12.18 -38.23
CA ALA A 343 18.68 -12.96 -37.69
C ALA A 343 19.01 -14.11 -38.63
N THR A 344 20.22 -14.64 -38.51
CA THR A 344 20.71 -15.81 -39.23
C THR A 344 21.36 -16.76 -38.23
N SER A 345 20.98 -18.03 -38.27
CA SER A 345 21.55 -19.13 -37.50
C SER A 345 22.30 -20.07 -38.45
N PRO A 346 23.19 -20.96 -37.95
CA PRO A 346 23.94 -21.88 -38.80
C PRO A 346 23.04 -22.73 -39.73
N THR A 347 21.82 -23.03 -39.29
CA THR A 347 20.88 -23.92 -39.99
C THR A 347 19.65 -23.21 -40.56
N SER A 348 19.35 -21.97 -40.17
CA SER A 348 18.11 -21.27 -40.54
C SER A 348 18.29 -19.76 -40.67
N VAL A 349 17.37 -19.14 -41.41
CA VAL A 349 17.23 -17.69 -41.57
C VAL A 349 15.93 -17.24 -40.93
N THR A 350 16.01 -16.28 -40.02
CA THR A 350 14.86 -15.75 -39.29
C THR A 350 14.32 -14.52 -40.01
N VAL A 351 13.14 -14.64 -40.60
CA VAL A 351 12.42 -13.55 -41.26
C VAL A 351 11.40 -12.94 -40.29
N ARG A 352 11.51 -11.65 -40.03
CA ARG A 352 10.56 -10.87 -39.23
C ARG A 352 9.70 -10.02 -40.14
N ILE A 353 8.39 -10.15 -39.99
CA ILE A 353 7.38 -9.40 -40.70
C ILE A 353 6.65 -8.50 -39.70
N THR A 354 6.70 -7.19 -39.89
CA THR A 354 5.98 -6.20 -39.09
C THR A 354 4.80 -5.65 -39.86
N LEU A 355 3.62 -5.63 -39.22
CA LEU A 355 2.34 -5.27 -39.85
C LEU A 355 1.58 -4.32 -38.93
N SER A 356 1.15 -3.19 -39.47
CA SER A 356 0.25 -2.28 -38.77
C SER A 356 -1.21 -2.75 -38.86
N ALA A 357 -1.99 -2.52 -37.81
CA ALA A 357 -3.42 -2.83 -37.77
C ALA A 357 -4.17 -1.81 -36.92
N GLY A 358 -5.47 -1.66 -37.19
CA GLY A 358 -6.32 -0.66 -36.52
C GLY A 358 -6.69 -0.95 -35.06
N ASN A 359 -6.55 -2.20 -34.59
CA ASN A 359 -6.81 -2.63 -33.22
C ASN A 359 -6.00 -3.90 -32.88
N GLN A 360 -6.01 -4.31 -31.60
CA GLN A 360 -5.20 -5.46 -31.14
C GLN A 360 -5.72 -6.80 -31.70
N SER A 361 -7.04 -6.99 -31.74
CA SER A 361 -7.66 -8.20 -32.29
C SER A 361 -7.34 -8.40 -33.78
N ASN A 362 -7.42 -7.33 -34.57
CA ASN A 362 -7.11 -7.35 -35.99
C ASN A 362 -5.61 -7.52 -36.21
N SER A 363 -4.76 -6.95 -35.35
CA SER A 363 -3.30 -7.19 -35.41
C SER A 363 -2.98 -8.67 -35.28
N TYR A 364 -3.57 -9.35 -34.28
CA TYR A 364 -3.35 -10.77 -34.09
C TYR A 364 -3.94 -11.61 -35.23
N ALA A 365 -5.18 -11.33 -35.63
CA ALA A 365 -5.83 -12.01 -36.76
C ALA A 365 -5.06 -11.84 -38.08
N LEU A 366 -4.54 -10.63 -38.34
CA LEU A 366 -3.71 -10.33 -39.51
C LEU A 366 -2.41 -11.14 -39.47
N GLN A 367 -1.73 -11.22 -38.32
CA GLN A 367 -0.53 -12.04 -38.19
C GLN A 367 -0.80 -13.52 -38.45
N CYS A 368 -1.92 -14.06 -37.95
CA CYS A 368 -2.31 -15.45 -38.23
C CYS A 368 -2.61 -15.65 -39.72
N LEU A 369 -3.41 -14.77 -40.33
CA LEU A 369 -3.74 -14.84 -41.75
C LEU A 369 -2.49 -14.79 -42.63
N VAL A 370 -1.58 -13.85 -42.37
CA VAL A 370 -0.31 -13.73 -43.11
C VAL A 370 0.54 -14.97 -42.91
N ARG A 371 0.65 -15.49 -41.67
CA ARG A 371 1.41 -16.71 -41.37
C ARG A 371 0.87 -17.90 -42.16
N GLU A 372 -0.44 -18.13 -42.11
CA GLU A 372 -1.10 -19.24 -42.82
C GLU A 372 -0.93 -19.11 -44.33
N SER A 373 -1.15 -17.91 -44.88
CA SER A 373 -1.06 -17.66 -46.33
C SER A 373 0.37 -17.80 -46.86
N LEU A 374 1.36 -17.31 -46.12
CA LEU A 374 2.77 -17.47 -46.49
C LEU A 374 3.22 -18.92 -46.41
N ILE A 375 2.74 -19.68 -45.41
CA ILE A 375 3.01 -21.12 -45.30
C ILE A 375 2.40 -21.86 -46.50
N ASP A 376 1.15 -21.59 -46.85
CA ASP A 376 0.49 -22.19 -48.02
C ASP A 376 1.26 -21.87 -49.32
N TRP A 377 1.64 -20.61 -49.52
CA TRP A 377 2.44 -20.22 -50.68
C TRP A 377 3.80 -20.92 -50.71
N MET A 378 4.52 -20.99 -49.58
CA MET A 378 5.81 -21.71 -49.50
C MET A 378 5.65 -23.19 -49.81
N GLN A 379 4.57 -23.82 -49.37
CA GLN A 379 4.30 -25.23 -49.68
C GLN A 379 4.02 -25.48 -51.17
N ARG A 380 3.41 -24.52 -51.88
CA ARG A 380 3.10 -24.64 -53.31
C ARG A 380 4.25 -24.22 -54.24
N GLU A 381 4.91 -23.11 -53.95
CA GLU A 381 5.83 -22.44 -54.89
C GLU A 381 7.31 -22.51 -54.45
N ALA A 382 7.58 -22.58 -53.14
CA ALA A 382 8.95 -22.65 -52.61
C ALA A 382 9.18 -23.74 -51.54
N PRO A 383 8.95 -25.04 -51.82
CA PRO A 383 9.08 -26.11 -50.80
C PRO A 383 10.51 -26.29 -50.26
N TYR A 384 11.51 -25.71 -50.93
CA TYR A 384 12.91 -25.69 -50.51
C TYR A 384 13.21 -24.60 -49.47
N ALA A 385 12.30 -23.66 -49.24
CA ALA A 385 12.43 -22.60 -48.23
C ALA A 385 12.01 -23.04 -46.82
N LEU A 386 11.31 -24.17 -46.70
CA LEU A 386 10.91 -24.72 -45.42
C LEU A 386 12.14 -25.24 -44.64
N PRO A 387 12.15 -25.13 -43.30
CA PRO A 387 13.26 -25.62 -42.48
C PRO A 387 13.60 -27.09 -42.75
N ARG A 388 14.89 -27.38 -42.99
CA ARG A 388 15.40 -28.74 -43.21
C ARG A 388 16.58 -29.01 -42.30
N ALA A 389 16.60 -30.19 -41.68
CA ALA A 389 17.79 -30.69 -41.01
C ALA A 389 18.78 -31.19 -42.07
N ARG A 390 20.00 -30.63 -42.09
CA ARG A 390 21.09 -31.10 -42.96
C ARG A 390 22.00 -31.96 -42.11
N VAL A 391 22.11 -33.24 -42.46
CA VAL A 391 23.07 -34.17 -41.84
C VAL A 391 24.14 -34.42 -42.87
N GLU A 392 25.34 -33.90 -42.61
CA GLU A 392 26.53 -34.27 -43.36
C GLU A 392 27.03 -35.60 -42.78
N ILE A 393 26.79 -36.71 -43.50
CA ILE A 393 27.31 -38.02 -43.12
C ILE A 393 28.70 -38.11 -43.73
N GLU A 394 29.72 -37.75 -42.94
CA GLU A 394 31.11 -37.96 -43.32
C GLU A 394 31.41 -39.47 -43.24
N GLN A 395 31.33 -40.17 -44.37
CA GLN A 395 31.82 -41.54 -44.48
C GLN A 395 33.34 -41.49 -44.52
N VAL A 396 33.96 -41.53 -43.34
CA VAL A 396 35.40 -41.73 -43.21
C VAL A 396 35.70 -43.15 -43.69
N GLU A 397 36.05 -43.28 -44.97
CA GLU A 397 36.58 -44.53 -45.52
C GLU A 397 37.98 -44.73 -44.93
N VAL A 398 38.05 -45.53 -43.86
CA VAL A 398 39.30 -45.94 -43.21
C VAL A 398 40.10 -46.75 -44.24
N THR A 399 40.91 -46.06 -45.03
CA THR A 399 41.69 -46.62 -46.16
C THR A 399 42.95 -47.36 -45.67
N HIS A 400 43.24 -47.28 -44.37
CA HIS A 400 44.31 -48.01 -43.72
C HIS A 400 43.77 -48.57 -42.42
N ASP A 401 43.58 -49.89 -42.35
CA ASP A 401 43.55 -50.59 -41.07
C ASP A 401 45.03 -50.68 -40.67
N PRO A 402 45.54 -49.85 -39.74
CA PRO A 402 46.90 -50.02 -39.27
C PRO A 402 46.99 -51.41 -38.63
N GLU A 403 48.04 -52.17 -38.92
CA GLU A 403 48.20 -53.50 -38.32
C GLU A 403 47.96 -53.43 -36.81
N PRO A 404 47.30 -54.43 -36.20
CA PRO A 404 46.91 -54.40 -34.79
C PRO A 404 48.07 -54.10 -33.83
N GLU A 405 49.32 -54.37 -34.24
CA GLU A 405 50.52 -53.98 -33.50
C GLU A 405 50.75 -52.46 -33.44
N GLN A 406 50.50 -51.72 -34.52
CA GLN A 406 50.66 -50.25 -34.54
C GLN A 406 49.56 -49.56 -33.73
N VAL A 407 48.34 -50.11 -33.75
CA VAL A 407 47.24 -49.64 -32.88
C VAL A 407 47.57 -49.89 -31.42
N ALA A 408 48.13 -51.05 -31.08
CA ALA A 408 48.55 -51.36 -29.72
C ALA A 408 49.67 -50.43 -29.23
N GLN A 409 50.68 -50.16 -30.08
CA GLN A 409 51.77 -49.24 -29.75
C GLN A 409 51.28 -47.80 -29.59
N MET A 410 50.41 -47.30 -30.48
CA MET A 410 49.83 -45.97 -30.33
C MET A 410 48.91 -45.87 -29.12
N ALA A 411 48.13 -46.92 -28.82
CA ALA A 411 47.29 -46.95 -27.63
C ALA A 411 48.14 -46.94 -26.34
N GLU A 412 49.22 -47.72 -26.28
CA GLU A 412 50.18 -47.68 -25.17
C GLU A 412 50.83 -46.30 -25.03
N GLU A 413 51.22 -45.65 -26.14
CA GLU A 413 51.81 -44.32 -26.09
C GLU A 413 50.81 -43.26 -25.60
N ILE A 414 49.55 -43.32 -26.05
CA ILE A 414 48.50 -42.39 -25.58
C ILE A 414 48.22 -42.59 -24.10
N VAL A 415 48.14 -43.84 -23.62
CA VAL A 415 47.97 -44.14 -22.19
C VAL A 415 49.16 -43.60 -21.40
N ARG A 416 50.40 -43.84 -21.87
CA ARG A 416 51.61 -43.32 -21.20
C ARG A 416 51.62 -41.79 -21.14
N ARG A 417 51.26 -41.10 -22.23
CA ARG A 417 51.18 -39.62 -22.24
C ARG A 417 50.08 -39.09 -21.34
N ARG A 418 48.96 -39.79 -21.26
CA ARG A 418 47.88 -39.44 -20.35
C ARG A 418 48.31 -39.61 -18.89
N GLU A 419 48.98 -40.72 -18.56
CA GLU A 419 49.54 -40.95 -17.21
C GLU A 419 50.60 -39.90 -16.86
N GLN A 420 51.45 -39.52 -17.83
CA GLN A 420 52.41 -38.43 -17.64
C GLN A 420 51.72 -37.09 -17.42
N ALA A 421 50.69 -36.75 -18.20
CA ALA A 421 49.93 -35.52 -18.01
C ALA A 421 49.14 -35.50 -16.70
N GLU A 422 48.56 -36.64 -16.28
CA GLU A 422 47.90 -36.79 -14.98
C GLU A 422 48.92 -36.67 -13.83
N ALA A 423 50.14 -37.20 -13.99
CA ALA A 423 51.22 -37.05 -13.02
C ALA A 423 51.77 -35.63 -12.94
N GLU A 424 51.99 -34.95 -14.07
CA GLU A 424 52.37 -33.53 -14.13
C GLU A 424 51.31 -32.66 -13.47
N LYS A 425 50.03 -32.93 -13.74
CA LYS A 425 48.92 -32.22 -13.11
C LYS A 425 48.87 -32.47 -11.60
N ALA A 426 49.08 -33.71 -11.15
CA ALA A 426 49.11 -34.03 -9.73
C ALA A 426 50.32 -33.39 -9.01
N LEU A 427 51.45 -33.22 -9.71
CA LEU A 427 52.61 -32.51 -9.17
C LEU A 427 52.33 -31.01 -9.04
N ALA A 428 51.70 -30.41 -10.05
CA ALA A 428 51.29 -29.01 -10.01
C ALA A 428 50.25 -28.74 -8.90
N GLU A 429 49.26 -29.64 -8.72
CA GLU A 429 48.31 -29.55 -7.61
C GLU A 429 49.01 -29.70 -6.24
N ALA A 430 50.08 -30.49 -6.12
CA ALA A 430 50.84 -30.64 -4.88
C ALA A 430 51.79 -29.46 -4.59
N GLU A 431 52.29 -28.78 -5.61
CA GLU A 431 53.04 -27.52 -5.47
C GLU A 431 52.10 -26.38 -5.05
N GLU A 432 50.91 -26.27 -5.66
CA GLU A 432 49.88 -25.32 -5.21
C GLU A 432 49.44 -25.59 -3.76
N ASP A 433 49.21 -26.85 -3.38
CA ASP A 433 48.86 -27.20 -2.00
C ASP A 433 49.99 -26.85 -0.99
N GLN A 434 51.27 -26.89 -1.40
CA GLN A 434 52.40 -26.48 -0.56
C GLN A 434 52.54 -24.96 -0.45
N GLU A 435 52.34 -24.22 -1.55
CA GLU A 435 52.29 -22.76 -1.53
C GLU A 435 51.11 -22.27 -0.65
N ASP A 436 49.94 -22.91 -0.77
CA ASP A 436 48.78 -22.62 0.08
C ASP A 436 49.02 -22.94 1.56
N GLU A 437 49.81 -23.98 1.88
CA GLU A 437 50.22 -24.31 3.27
C GLU A 437 51.27 -23.33 3.82
N GLU A 438 52.22 -22.87 3.00
CA GLU A 438 53.21 -21.85 3.39
C GLU A 438 52.55 -20.47 3.61
N ASP A 439 51.65 -20.05 2.72
CA ASP A 439 50.87 -18.81 2.86
C ASP A 439 49.89 -18.86 4.06
N GLN A 440 49.33 -20.04 4.37
CA GLN A 440 48.49 -20.23 5.56
C GLN A 440 49.31 -20.28 6.86
N ALA A 441 50.56 -20.74 6.82
CA ALA A 441 51.46 -20.72 7.98
C ALA A 441 51.92 -19.29 8.34
N GLU A 442 52.03 -18.39 7.37
CA GLU A 442 52.37 -16.97 7.58
C GLU A 442 51.18 -16.12 8.09
N SER A 443 49.92 -16.53 7.82
CA SER A 443 48.71 -15.74 8.13
C SER A 443 48.06 -15.99 9.50
N GLY A 444 48.55 -16.93 10.31
CA GLY A 444 48.28 -16.96 11.75
C GLY A 444 46.84 -17.22 12.22
N GLU A 445 46.06 -18.09 11.55
CA GLU A 445 44.75 -18.54 12.03
C GLU A 445 44.73 -20.01 12.53
N PRO A 446 43.94 -20.36 13.57
CA PRO A 446 44.04 -21.67 14.23
C PRO A 446 43.26 -22.82 13.55
N VAL A 447 43.95 -23.96 13.48
CA VAL A 447 43.64 -25.21 12.79
C VAL A 447 42.48 -26.01 13.43
N TRP A 448 41.40 -26.28 12.67
CA TRP A 448 40.37 -27.29 13.02
C TRP A 448 40.06 -28.29 11.90
N SER A 449 41.03 -28.58 11.01
CA SER A 449 40.80 -29.44 9.83
C SER A 449 41.61 -30.75 9.79
N VAL A 450 42.45 -31.06 10.78
CA VAL A 450 43.29 -32.28 10.79
C VAL A 450 42.45 -33.57 10.74
N THR A 451 41.25 -33.58 11.32
CA THR A 451 40.35 -34.75 11.29
C THR A 451 39.68 -34.97 9.93
N ARG A 452 39.66 -33.95 9.06
CA ARG A 452 39.04 -34.04 7.72
C ARG A 452 40.04 -34.56 6.69
N LEU A 453 41.30 -34.12 6.79
CA LEU A 453 42.40 -34.58 5.94
C LEU A 453 42.72 -36.07 6.18
N LEU A 454 42.80 -36.52 7.43
CA LEU A 454 43.03 -37.94 7.74
C LEU A 454 41.88 -38.87 7.28
N ARG A 455 40.64 -38.36 7.15
CA ARG A 455 39.52 -39.12 6.58
C ARG A 455 39.58 -39.21 5.06
N ARG A 456 40.15 -38.21 4.38
CA ARG A 456 40.29 -38.19 2.92
C ARG A 456 41.41 -39.13 2.47
N ALA A 457 42.57 -39.04 3.11
CA ALA A 457 43.72 -39.92 2.87
C ALA A 457 43.39 -41.41 3.10
N ARG A 458 42.55 -41.73 4.10
CA ARG A 458 42.13 -43.11 4.37
C ARG A 458 41.21 -43.69 3.27
N ARG A 459 40.35 -42.85 2.66
CA ARG A 459 39.44 -43.28 1.58
C ARG A 459 40.15 -43.53 0.26
N GLU A 460 41.21 -42.77 -0.03
CA GLU A 460 42.01 -42.97 -1.24
C GLU A 460 42.87 -44.23 -1.16
N ARG A 461 43.44 -44.52 0.02
CA ARG A 461 44.19 -45.77 0.24
C ARG A 461 43.33 -47.03 0.04
N ASP A 462 42.10 -47.04 0.54
CA ASP A 462 41.20 -48.20 0.39
C ASP A 462 40.72 -48.39 -1.06
N ARG A 463 40.60 -47.30 -1.85
CA ARG A 463 40.27 -47.37 -3.29
C ARG A 463 41.41 -47.99 -4.12
N LEU A 464 42.66 -47.73 -3.76
CA LEU A 464 43.82 -48.27 -4.48
C LEU A 464 44.04 -49.76 -4.19
N LEU A 465 43.77 -50.22 -2.96
CA LEU A 465 43.88 -51.63 -2.59
C LEU A 465 42.83 -52.52 -3.26
N LEU A 466 41.64 -51.99 -3.56
CA LEU A 466 40.56 -52.74 -4.24
C LEU A 466 40.77 -52.89 -5.77
N ARG A 467 41.62 -52.05 -6.38
CA ARG A 467 41.89 -52.12 -7.83
C ARG A 467 43.00 -53.13 -8.19
N GLY A 468 43.78 -53.58 -7.20
CA GLY A 468 44.92 -54.49 -7.39
C GLY A 468 44.64 -55.99 -7.19
N SER A 469 43.44 -56.41 -6.76
CA SER A 469 43.17 -57.82 -6.39
C SER A 469 42.08 -58.54 -7.19
N GLY A 470 41.76 -58.06 -8.41
CA GLY A 470 40.58 -58.51 -9.17
C GLY A 470 40.85 -59.20 -10.52
N SER A 471 42.05 -59.72 -10.79
CA SER A 471 42.33 -60.44 -12.05
C SER A 471 43.04 -61.77 -11.79
N GLY A 472 42.27 -62.87 -11.74
CA GLY A 472 42.82 -64.22 -11.67
C GLY A 472 41.79 -65.34 -11.56
N SER A 473 41.63 -66.11 -12.65
CA SER A 473 41.03 -67.46 -12.77
C SER A 473 39.51 -67.62 -12.65
N SER A 474 38.83 -68.03 -13.73
CA SER A 474 38.57 -69.45 -14.02
C SER A 474 37.75 -69.61 -15.32
N SER A 475 38.31 -70.35 -16.26
CA SER A 475 37.69 -70.97 -17.44
C SER A 475 36.64 -72.04 -17.09
N GLY A 476 35.64 -72.25 -17.95
CA GLY A 476 34.95 -73.56 -17.99
C GLY A 476 33.53 -73.58 -18.57
N SER A 477 33.44 -73.97 -19.85
CA SER A 477 32.46 -74.90 -20.45
C SER A 477 30.94 -74.71 -20.27
N GLY A 478 30.21 -74.83 -21.39
CA GLY A 478 28.97 -75.61 -21.41
C GLY A 478 27.77 -75.00 -22.15
N SER A 479 27.63 -75.36 -23.43
CA SER A 479 26.42 -75.86 -24.12
C SER A 479 25.00 -75.49 -23.64
N GLY A 480 24.12 -75.26 -24.64
CA GLY A 480 22.67 -75.56 -24.59
C GLY A 480 21.82 -74.30 -24.55
N SER A 481 21.20 -73.90 -25.66
CA SER A 481 19.92 -74.39 -26.18
C SER A 481 18.70 -73.66 -25.60
N ASP A 482 17.89 -73.18 -26.53
CA ASP A 482 16.43 -73.02 -26.50
C ASP A 482 15.74 -71.81 -25.86
N SER A 483 14.61 -71.53 -26.54
CA SER A 483 13.39 -70.83 -26.13
C SER A 483 13.45 -69.30 -26.21
N SER A 484 12.89 -68.67 -27.24
CA SER A 484 11.47 -68.56 -27.68
C SER A 484 10.69 -67.45 -26.97
N ALA A 485 9.94 -66.72 -27.80
CA ALA A 485 8.79 -65.88 -27.47
C ALA A 485 9.13 -64.59 -26.69
N SER A 486 8.63 -63.42 -27.06
CA SER A 486 7.49 -63.04 -27.90
C SER A 486 7.58 -61.56 -28.22
#